data_AF-A0A822AX48-F1
#
_entry.id   AF-A0A822AX48-F1
#
_cell.length_a   1.000
_cell.length_b   1.000
_cell.length_c   1.000
_cell.angle_alpha   90.00
_cell.angle_beta   90.00
_cell.angle_gamma   90.00
#
_symmetry.space_group_name_H-M   'P 1'
#
loop_
_entity.id
_entity.type
_entity.pdbx_description
1 polymer ?
#
loop_
_entity_poly.entity_id
_entity_poly.type
_entity_poly.pdbx_seq_one_letter_code
_entity_poly.pdbx_strand_id
1 'polypeptide(L)'
;CRQCEFALACQQLRIHTSNECDFYVHITAQPIIEDCHNLRFAPYNVEYNLKDEHIKQSGLTWTKDYWNDVRDFNHMIVGIPSPNWEIIEEEERKEWSLD
;
A
#
# COMPACT_ATOMS: atom_id res chain seq x y z
N CYS A 1 -4.18 12.32 -4.88
CA CYS A 1 -3.71 11.77 -6.18
C CYS A 1 -4.88 11.18 -6.95
N ARG A 2 -4.79 11.06 -8.28
CA ARG A 2 -5.86 10.45 -9.09
C ARG A 2 -5.29 9.61 -10.22
N GLN A 3 -5.80 8.40 -10.42
CA GLN A 3 -5.36 7.50 -11.51
C GLN A 3 -3.84 7.31 -11.51
N CYS A 4 -3.30 7.03 -10.33
CA CYS A 4 -1.87 6.88 -10.08
C CYS A 4 -1.56 5.50 -9.55
N GLU A 5 -0.36 5.01 -9.84
CA GLU A 5 0.17 3.77 -9.29
C GLU A 5 1.40 4.09 -8.46
N PHE A 6 1.45 3.52 -7.26
CA PHE A 6 2.55 3.72 -6.33
C PHE A 6 3.13 2.37 -5.95
N ALA A 7 4.45 2.24 -6.07
CA ALA A 7 5.19 1.11 -5.53
C ALA A 7 6.22 1.63 -4.52
N LEU A 8 6.03 1.34 -3.23
CA LEU A 8 6.85 1.94 -2.16
C LEU A 8 7.00 1.04 -0.93
N ALA A 9 8.12 1.19 -0.23
CA ALA A 9 8.33 0.63 1.10
C ALA A 9 8.46 1.76 2.12
N CYS A 10 7.75 1.69 3.25
CA CYS A 10 7.75 2.75 4.25
C CYS A 10 7.42 2.26 5.67
N GLN A 11 7.64 3.13 6.66
CA GLN A 11 7.21 2.82 8.03
C GLN A 11 5.74 3.17 8.27
N GLN A 12 5.28 4.26 7.67
CA GLN A 12 3.95 4.84 7.84
C GLN A 12 3.46 5.38 6.50
N LEU A 13 2.20 5.17 6.19
CA LEU A 13 1.54 5.65 4.99
C LEU A 13 0.24 6.34 5.40
N ARG A 14 0.07 7.57 4.92
CA ARG A 14 -1.16 8.36 5.07
C ARG A 14 -1.59 8.83 3.70
N ILE A 15 -2.83 8.53 3.33
CA ILE A 15 -3.40 8.88 2.04
C ILE A 15 -4.62 9.74 2.31
N HIS A 16 -4.66 10.90 1.68
CA HIS A 16 -5.75 11.86 1.85
C HIS A 16 -6.24 12.33 0.48
N THR A 17 -7.56 12.51 0.31
CA THR A 17 -8.19 13.04 -0.92
C THR A 17 -7.64 12.41 -2.21
N SER A 18 -7.48 11.08 -2.20
CA SER A 18 -6.95 10.33 -3.34
C SER A 18 -7.97 9.36 -3.87
N ASN A 19 -8.05 9.22 -5.20
CA ASN A 19 -9.10 8.45 -5.84
C ASN A 19 -8.54 7.61 -6.99
N GLU A 20 -9.05 6.39 -7.18
CA GLU A 20 -8.65 5.52 -8.29
C GLU A 20 -7.12 5.32 -8.32
N CYS A 21 -6.52 4.88 -7.21
CA CYS A 21 -5.07 4.70 -7.11
C CYS A 21 -4.73 3.31 -6.60
N ASP A 22 -3.68 2.72 -7.17
CA ASP A 22 -3.16 1.41 -6.80
C ASP A 22 -1.86 1.57 -5.99
N PHE A 23 -1.76 0.83 -4.90
CA PHE A 23 -0.64 0.86 -3.97
C PHE A 23 -0.04 -0.55 -3.81
N TYR A 24 1.18 -0.73 -4.30
CA TYR A 24 2.03 -1.89 -4.07
C TYR A 24 2.99 -1.55 -2.94
N VAL A 25 2.65 -1.94 -1.71
CA VAL A 25 3.27 -1.36 -0.51
C VAL A 25 3.82 -2.42 0.43
N HIS A 26 5.01 -2.16 0.96
CA HIS A 26 5.55 -2.80 2.16
C HIS A 26 5.48 -1.78 3.28
N ILE A 27 4.83 -2.13 4.38
CA ILE A 27 4.62 -1.17 5.48
C ILE A 27 4.64 -1.78 6.86
N THR A 28 5.37 -1.16 7.78
CA THR A 28 5.56 -1.70 9.15
C THR A 28 4.48 -1.27 10.16
N ALA A 29 3.49 -0.48 9.73
CA ALA A 29 2.34 -0.05 10.52
C ALA A 29 1.10 0.03 9.61
N GLN A 30 -0.10 -0.07 10.18
CA GLN A 30 -1.34 0.04 9.42
C GLN A 30 -1.43 1.37 8.63
N PRO A 31 -1.63 1.34 7.30
CA PRO A 31 -1.93 2.52 6.51
C PRO A 31 -3.19 3.24 7.01
N ILE A 32 -3.23 4.56 6.83
CA ILE A 32 -4.41 5.38 7.14
C ILE A 32 -4.89 6.06 5.86
N ILE A 33 -6.20 6.01 5.61
CA ILE A 33 -6.87 6.73 4.53
C ILE A 33 -7.96 7.65 5.07
N GLU A 34 -8.16 8.78 4.41
CA GLU A 34 -9.19 9.78 4.73
C GLU A 34 -9.64 10.49 3.44
N ASP A 35 -10.94 10.70 3.26
CA ASP A 35 -11.53 11.31 2.04
C ASP A 35 -11.09 10.65 0.72
N CYS A 36 -10.94 9.31 0.71
CA CYS A 36 -10.49 8.56 -0.47
C CYS A 36 -11.61 7.67 -1.04
N HIS A 37 -11.48 7.30 -2.32
CA HIS A 37 -12.40 6.36 -2.99
C HIS A 37 -11.65 5.47 -3.99
N ASN A 38 -12.09 4.22 -4.15
CA ASN A 38 -11.51 3.26 -5.10
C ASN A 38 -9.98 3.17 -4.99
N LEU A 39 -9.46 3.05 -3.76
CA LEU A 39 -8.07 2.72 -3.55
C LEU A 39 -7.90 1.20 -3.60
N ARG A 40 -6.80 0.72 -4.17
CA ARG A 40 -6.52 -0.72 -4.19
C ARG A 40 -5.13 -0.99 -3.66
N PHE A 41 -4.98 -2.04 -2.86
CA PHE A 41 -3.73 -2.37 -2.19
C PHE A 41 -3.24 -3.77 -2.58
N ALA A 42 -1.93 -3.90 -2.77
CA ALA A 42 -1.22 -5.14 -3.04
C ALA A 42 0.10 -5.15 -2.25
N PRO A 43 0.69 -6.34 -2.00
CA PRO A 43 2.02 -6.41 -1.44
C PRO A 43 3.04 -5.78 -2.38
N TYR A 44 4.09 -5.18 -1.82
CA TYR A 44 5.22 -4.68 -2.61
C TYR A 44 5.97 -5.83 -3.28
N ASN A 45 6.11 -5.74 -4.61
CA ASN A 45 6.77 -6.75 -5.45
C ASN A 45 7.79 -6.13 -6.42
N VAL A 46 8.31 -4.93 -6.14
CA VAL A 46 9.37 -4.36 -6.98
C VAL A 46 10.66 -5.13 -6.76
N GLU A 47 11.26 -5.64 -7.83
CA GLU A 47 12.58 -6.28 -7.83
C GLU A 47 13.61 -5.39 -8.53
N TYR A 48 14.80 -5.29 -7.91
CA TYR A 48 15.96 -4.59 -8.45
C TYR A 48 17.24 -4.97 -7.69
N ASN A 49 18.39 -4.86 -8.36
CA ASN A 49 19.69 -5.33 -7.85
C ASN A 49 20.09 -4.89 -6.43
N LEU A 50 19.71 -3.67 -5.99
CA LEU A 50 20.10 -3.10 -4.68
C LEU A 50 18.98 -3.11 -3.63
N LYS A 51 17.90 -3.86 -3.86
CA LYS A 51 16.68 -3.86 -3.03
C LYS A 51 16.95 -4.10 -1.55
N ASP A 52 17.63 -5.19 -1.22
CA ASP A 52 17.89 -5.56 0.17
C ASP A 52 18.84 -4.59 0.87
N GLU A 53 19.79 -4.02 0.12
CA GLU A 53 20.70 -3.02 0.65
C GLU A 53 19.96 -1.72 1.00
N HIS A 54 19.13 -1.21 0.09
CA HIS A 54 18.35 0.00 0.34
C HIS A 54 17.37 -0.17 1.50
N ILE A 55 16.76 -1.34 1.62
CA ILE A 55 15.84 -1.64 2.74
C ILE A 55 16.59 -1.65 4.06
N LYS A 56 17.74 -2.30 4.11
CA LYS A 56 18.61 -2.27 5.29
C LYS A 56 19.06 -0.86 5.64
N GLN A 57 19.48 -0.06 4.65
CA GLN A 57 19.93 1.32 4.85
C GLN A 57 18.78 2.23 5.34
N SER A 58 17.55 1.98 4.91
CA SER A 58 16.37 2.72 5.37
C SER A 58 15.94 2.41 6.81
N GLY A 59 16.50 1.35 7.42
CA GLY A 59 16.08 0.85 8.72
C GLY A 59 14.75 0.08 8.70
N LEU A 60 14.23 -0.24 7.51
CA LEU A 60 13.08 -1.12 7.33
C LEU A 60 13.49 -2.59 7.45
N THR A 61 12.51 -3.44 7.72
CA THR A 61 12.67 -4.91 7.72
C THR A 61 11.50 -5.54 6.97
N TRP A 62 11.77 -6.66 6.29
CA TRP A 62 10.75 -7.45 5.60
C TRP A 62 9.87 -8.30 6.53
N THR A 63 10.13 -8.27 7.84
CA THR A 63 9.51 -9.18 8.82
C THR A 63 8.10 -8.77 9.26
N LYS A 64 7.69 -7.53 8.98
CA LYS A 64 6.36 -7.01 9.31
C LYS A 64 5.80 -6.30 8.09
N ASP A 65 4.58 -6.64 7.74
CA ASP A 65 3.90 -6.01 6.62
C ASP A 65 2.38 -5.91 6.90
N TYR A 66 1.85 -4.69 6.79
CA TYR A 66 0.46 -4.34 7.08
C TYR A 66 -0.27 -3.81 5.84
N TRP A 67 0.23 -4.11 4.63
CA TRP A 67 -0.33 -3.61 3.37
C TRP A 67 -1.83 -3.88 3.20
N ASN A 68 -2.35 -4.96 3.80
CA ASN A 68 -3.75 -5.40 3.71
C ASN A 68 -4.62 -5.02 4.92
N ASP A 69 -4.10 -4.19 5.85
CA ASP A 69 -4.78 -3.80 7.08
C ASP A 69 -4.91 -2.27 7.16
N VAL A 70 -5.74 -1.73 6.25
CA VAL A 70 -5.90 -0.30 6.03
C VAL A 70 -7.00 0.27 6.93
N ARG A 71 -6.67 1.33 7.68
CA ARG A 71 -7.62 2.07 8.51
C ARG A 71 -8.24 3.23 7.73
N ASP A 72 -9.55 3.18 7.58
CA ASP A 72 -10.33 4.24 6.94
C ASP A 72 -11.00 5.15 7.98
N PHE A 73 -10.57 6.40 8.06
CA PHE A 73 -11.12 7.38 8.99
C PHE A 73 -12.52 7.86 8.58
N ASN A 74 -12.90 7.71 7.32
CA ASN A 74 -14.25 7.99 6.84
C ASN A 74 -15.21 6.81 7.12
N HIS A 75 -14.68 5.63 7.48
CA HIS A 75 -15.46 4.41 7.72
C HIS A 75 -15.00 3.67 8.99
N MET A 76 -15.38 4.20 10.17
CA MET A 76 -15.02 3.62 11.47
C MET A 76 -16.07 2.65 12.04
N ILE A 77 -16.89 2.01 11.18
CA ILE A 77 -17.93 1.09 11.62
C ILE A 77 -17.33 -0.30 11.84
N VAL A 78 -17.39 -0.79 13.08
CA VAL A 78 -16.81 -2.09 13.45
C VAL A 78 -17.54 -3.24 12.75
N GLY A 79 -16.78 -4.14 12.12
CA GLY A 79 -17.31 -5.35 11.47
C GLY A 79 -17.88 -5.13 10.07
N ILE A 80 -17.88 -3.91 9.56
CA ILE A 80 -18.25 -3.59 8.18
C ILE A 80 -16.99 -3.18 7.43
N PRO A 81 -16.64 -3.86 6.32
CA PRO A 81 -15.52 -3.45 5.48
C PRO A 81 -15.73 -2.04 4.92
N SER A 82 -14.67 -1.25 4.84
CA SER A 82 -14.72 0.04 4.17
C SER A 82 -15.06 -0.15 2.68
N PRO A 83 -15.91 0.72 2.10
CA PRO A 83 -16.15 0.75 0.66
C PRO A 83 -15.09 1.53 -0.12
N ASN A 84 -14.14 2.18 0.55
CA ASN A 84 -13.20 3.13 -0.07
C ASN A 84 -11.90 2.48 -0.52
N TRP A 85 -11.65 1.25 -0.11
CA TRP A 85 -10.48 0.49 -0.52
C TRP A 85 -10.76 -1.01 -0.63
N GLU A 86 -9.95 -1.68 -1.44
CA GLU A 86 -9.97 -3.12 -1.62
C GLU A 86 -8.56 -3.69 -1.85
N ILE A 87 -8.45 -5.01 -1.84
CA ILE A 87 -7.22 -5.72 -2.22
C ILE A 87 -7.22 -5.93 -3.74
N ILE A 88 -6.09 -5.72 -4.39
CA ILE A 88 -5.92 -6.08 -5.81
C ILE A 88 -5.84 -7.61 -5.90
N GLU A 89 -6.76 -8.20 -6.67
CA GLU A 89 -6.78 -9.63 -6.98
C GLU A 89 -5.47 -10.06 -7.66
N GLU A 90 -5.00 -11.28 -7.39
CA GLU A 90 -3.66 -11.72 -7.81
C GLU A 90 -3.46 -11.64 -9.32
N GLU A 91 -4.50 -11.95 -10.10
CA GLU A 91 -4.49 -11.93 -11.56
C GLU A 91 -4.41 -10.50 -12.14
N GLU A 92 -4.77 -9.49 -11.35
CA GLU A 92 -4.72 -8.07 -11.75
C GLU A 92 -3.42 -7.37 -11.33
N ARG A 93 -2.59 -8.02 -10.50
CA ARG A 93 -1.36 -7.42 -9.96
C ARG A 93 -0.33 -7.24 -11.06
N LYS A 94 0.28 -6.05 -11.08
CA LYS A 94 1.45 -5.75 -11.91
C LYS A 94 2.71 -6.23 -11.23
N GLU A 95 3.62 -6.81 -12.01
CA GLU A 95 4.99 -7.06 -11.60
C GLU A 95 5.88 -5.87 -11.95
N TRP A 96 6.70 -5.43 -11.00
CA TRP A 96 7.59 -4.28 -11.18
C TRP A 96 9.05 -4.76 -11.21
N SER A 97 9.72 -4.58 -12.35
CA SER A 97 11.16 -4.79 -12.50
C SER A 97 11.81 -3.48 -12.92
N LEU A 98 12.89 -3.08 -12.23
CA LEU A 98 13.66 -1.86 -12.56
C LEU A 98 15.03 -2.16 -13.20
N ASP A 99 15.30 -3.42 -13.50
CA ASP A 99 16.48 -3.89 -14.24
C ASP A 99 16.21 -4.03 -15.74
#